data_AF-A0A9P6E264-F1
#
_entry.id   AF-A0A9P6E264-F1
#
_cell.length_a   1.000
_cell.length_b   1.000
_cell.length_c   1.000
_cell.angle_alpha   90.00
_cell.angle_beta   90.00
_cell.angle_gamma   90.00
#
_symmetry.space_group_name_H-M   'P 1'
#
loop_
_entity.id
_entity.type
_entity.pdbx_description
1 polymer ?
#
loop_
_entity_poly.entity_id
_entity_poly.type
_entity_poly.pdbx_seq_one_letter_code
_entity_poly.pdbx_strand_id
1 'polypeptide(L)'
;MVSPTALPECWGHRGASAAYPENTLASFSAAILDGAEGIESDVHVSKDNVVIMFHDPSLGRTTDTTGLIREKNWYGDMEHVRTTKRGSDGKTQPIPTFVATVDLLMQESHKHVKFNVDVKVQNEPDRLFTLMRDVITAQPNWETELAPRIILGLWHPKFIVPAKKYLPWIQLSHIGMSPRVAREFFWESCDAFSLSFPSLLSAGGEKFRRECKAAGKKIMVWTVNRREEMIEAVRWGVNAILTDVTQDWLMLRSELQRDYTKASAGSRWFLWTRLDYYYIIQFKKWADQHSQLEKVGGRFQKVLGTLELPSSSLIS
;
A
#
# COMPACT_ATOMS: atom_id res chain seq x y z
N MET A 1 26.50 2.94 -22.20
CA MET A 1 25.08 3.35 -22.11
C MET A 1 24.45 2.54 -20.99
N VAL A 2 24.01 3.19 -19.92
CA VAL A 2 23.21 2.51 -18.88
C VAL A 2 21.87 2.17 -19.55
N SER A 3 21.50 0.89 -19.61
CA SER A 3 20.14 0.49 -20.02
C SER A 3 19.14 1.39 -19.30
N PRO A 4 18.13 1.98 -19.96
CA PRO A 4 17.14 2.78 -19.25
C PRO A 4 16.51 1.85 -18.21
N THR A 5 16.85 2.03 -16.94
CA THR A 5 16.14 1.39 -15.84
C THR A 5 14.69 1.78 -16.01
N ALA A 6 13.79 0.80 -16.07
CA ALA A 6 12.37 1.05 -16.13
C ALA A 6 12.00 2.06 -15.03
N LEU A 7 11.32 3.14 -15.41
CA LEU A 7 10.87 4.14 -14.45
C LEU A 7 9.84 3.51 -13.51
N PRO A 8 9.70 4.01 -12.27
CA PRO A 8 8.75 3.45 -11.31
C PRO A 8 7.31 3.40 -11.85
N GLU A 9 6.57 2.38 -11.44
CA GLU A 9 5.12 2.33 -11.61
C GLU A 9 4.45 3.47 -10.85
N CYS A 10 3.29 3.91 -11.33
CA CYS A 10 2.41 4.86 -10.68
C CYS A 10 1.35 4.10 -9.90
N TRP A 11 1.38 4.17 -8.57
CA TRP A 11 0.36 3.57 -7.72
C TRP A 11 -0.44 4.67 -7.01
N GLY A 12 -1.77 4.66 -7.15
CA GLY A 12 -2.63 5.64 -6.47
C GLY A 12 -2.73 5.34 -4.97
N HIS A 13 -2.16 6.18 -4.11
CA HIS A 13 -2.26 6.06 -2.65
C HIS A 13 -3.69 6.39 -2.22
N ARG A 14 -4.44 5.36 -1.80
CA ARG A 14 -5.89 5.41 -1.58
C ARG A 14 -6.66 5.84 -2.85
N GLY A 15 -6.13 5.49 -4.02
CA GLY A 15 -6.57 5.96 -5.35
C GLY A 15 -5.99 7.34 -5.72
N ALA A 16 -6.69 8.10 -6.57
CA ALA A 16 -6.36 9.49 -6.90
C ALA A 16 -6.86 10.45 -5.80
N SER A 17 -6.36 10.24 -4.58
CA SER A 17 -6.92 10.80 -3.34
C SER A 17 -6.74 12.32 -3.19
N ALA A 18 -5.91 12.96 -4.02
CA ALA A 18 -5.88 14.42 -4.13
C ALA A 18 -7.16 14.95 -4.79
N ALA A 19 -7.61 14.33 -5.89
CA ALA A 19 -8.77 14.76 -6.67
C ALA A 19 -10.11 14.21 -6.13
N TYR A 20 -10.10 12.99 -5.58
CA TYR A 20 -11.29 12.30 -5.06
C TYR A 20 -11.17 12.02 -3.56
N PRO A 21 -12.26 11.67 -2.86
CA PRO A 21 -12.18 11.22 -1.48
C PRO A 21 -11.39 9.90 -1.40
N GLU A 22 -10.42 9.83 -0.50
CA GLU A 22 -9.56 8.65 -0.30
C GLU A 22 -10.38 7.36 -0.08
N ASN A 23 -9.85 6.22 -0.53
CA ASN A 23 -10.46 4.90 -0.35
C ASN A 23 -11.90 4.82 -0.88
N THR A 24 -12.16 5.33 -2.08
CA THR A 24 -13.46 5.24 -2.75
C THR A 24 -13.34 4.61 -4.14
N LEU A 25 -14.39 3.96 -4.64
CA LEU A 25 -14.38 3.42 -6.00
C LEU A 25 -14.15 4.50 -7.05
N ALA A 26 -14.63 5.73 -6.81
CA ALA A 26 -14.35 6.89 -7.66
C ALA A 26 -12.86 7.25 -7.67
N SER A 27 -12.22 7.29 -6.50
CA SER A 27 -10.77 7.52 -6.38
C SER A 27 -9.94 6.43 -7.05
N PHE A 28 -10.32 5.16 -6.89
CA PHE A 28 -9.63 4.04 -7.55
C PHE A 28 -9.81 4.09 -9.07
N SER A 29 -11.04 4.28 -9.55
CA SER A 29 -11.33 4.37 -10.99
C SER A 29 -10.60 5.55 -11.62
N ALA A 30 -10.54 6.70 -10.94
CA ALA A 30 -9.80 7.86 -11.43
C ALA A 30 -8.29 7.58 -11.56
N ALA A 31 -7.66 6.95 -10.57
CA ALA A 31 -6.25 6.55 -10.67
C ALA A 31 -5.99 5.61 -11.85
N ILE A 32 -6.86 4.62 -12.06
CA ILE A 32 -6.74 3.68 -13.18
C ILE A 32 -6.90 4.41 -14.52
N LEU A 33 -7.89 5.31 -14.63
CA LEU A 33 -8.13 6.11 -15.82
C LEU A 33 -6.98 7.09 -16.13
N ASP A 34 -6.28 7.59 -15.12
CA ASP A 34 -5.07 8.38 -15.33
C ASP A 34 -3.96 7.55 -16.00
N GLY A 35 -3.97 6.22 -15.79
CA GLY A 35 -2.97 5.28 -16.30
C GLY A 35 -2.10 4.66 -15.20
N ALA A 36 -2.55 4.67 -13.94
CA ALA A 36 -1.83 4.04 -12.84
C ALA A 36 -1.77 2.51 -13.01
N GLU A 37 -0.58 1.91 -12.87
CA GLU A 37 -0.40 0.45 -12.90
C GLU A 37 -0.79 -0.24 -11.59
N GLY A 38 -1.09 0.53 -10.55
CA GLY A 38 -1.56 0.00 -9.28
C GLY A 38 -2.43 0.99 -8.51
N ILE A 39 -3.18 0.44 -7.57
CA ILE A 39 -3.88 1.20 -6.52
C ILE A 39 -3.47 0.65 -5.16
N GLU A 40 -3.39 1.52 -4.18
CA GLU A 40 -3.24 1.14 -2.77
C GLU A 40 -4.51 1.49 -2.01
N SER A 41 -4.87 0.65 -1.04
CA SER A 41 -5.99 0.88 -0.14
C SER A 41 -5.78 0.21 1.21
N ASP A 42 -6.50 0.68 2.19
CA ASP A 42 -6.44 0.26 3.59
C ASP A 42 -7.64 -0.62 3.96
N VAL A 43 -7.45 -1.67 4.77
CA VAL A 43 -8.56 -2.57 5.13
C VAL A 43 -8.88 -2.60 6.62
N HIS A 44 -10.17 -2.58 6.93
CA HIS A 44 -10.76 -2.90 8.24
C HIS A 44 -11.93 -3.87 8.09
N VAL A 45 -12.28 -4.56 9.18
CA VAL A 45 -13.45 -5.44 9.25
C VAL A 45 -14.51 -4.84 10.18
N SER A 46 -15.75 -4.73 9.70
CA SER A 46 -16.90 -4.35 10.53
C SER A 46 -17.22 -5.39 11.61
N LYS A 47 -18.15 -5.10 12.51
CA LYS A 47 -18.61 -6.04 13.54
C LYS A 47 -19.25 -7.31 12.95
N ASP A 48 -19.97 -7.17 11.85
CA ASP A 48 -20.71 -8.21 11.13
C ASP A 48 -19.93 -8.80 9.92
N ASN A 49 -18.60 -8.77 9.99
CA ASN A 49 -17.69 -9.47 9.06
C ASN A 49 -17.62 -8.92 7.62
N VAL A 50 -17.95 -7.66 7.39
CA VAL A 50 -17.74 -7.02 6.08
C VAL A 50 -16.38 -6.34 6.07
N VAL A 51 -15.53 -6.73 5.11
CA VAL A 51 -14.23 -6.07 4.88
C VAL A 51 -14.48 -4.81 4.07
N ILE A 52 -13.98 -3.66 4.55
CA ILE A 52 -14.18 -2.35 3.94
C ILE A 52 -12.87 -1.62 3.71
N MET A 53 -12.86 -0.77 2.67
CA MET A 53 -11.70 0.04 2.29
C MET A 53 -11.72 1.34 3.08
N PHE A 54 -10.84 1.50 4.07
CA PHE A 54 -10.82 2.69 4.94
C PHE A 54 -9.50 2.81 5.71
N HIS A 55 -8.96 4.02 5.85
CA HIS A 55 -7.65 4.20 6.48
C HIS A 55 -7.68 4.08 8.01
N ASP A 56 -8.47 4.93 8.67
CA ASP A 56 -8.46 5.04 10.12
C ASP A 56 -9.33 3.95 10.76
N PRO A 57 -9.05 3.53 12.00
CA PRO A 57 -9.96 2.64 12.72
C PRO A 57 -11.30 3.32 13.08
N SER A 58 -11.39 4.65 12.99
CA SER A 58 -12.58 5.45 13.28
C SER A 58 -13.07 6.24 12.06
N LEU A 59 -14.39 6.41 11.97
CA LEU A 59 -15.05 6.97 10.77
C LEU A 59 -14.94 8.51 10.66
N GLY A 60 -14.73 9.20 11.78
CA GLY A 60 -15.02 10.64 11.91
C GLY A 60 -14.11 11.59 11.14
N ARG A 61 -12.92 11.18 10.68
CA ARG A 61 -12.04 12.08 9.93
C ARG A 61 -12.55 12.37 8.52
N THR A 62 -13.09 11.36 7.84
CA THR A 62 -13.38 11.42 6.39
C THR A 62 -14.83 11.18 6.04
N THR A 63 -15.69 10.88 7.01
CA THR A 63 -17.11 10.58 6.78
C THR A 63 -18.04 11.42 7.64
N ASP A 64 -19.32 11.41 7.28
CA ASP A 64 -20.40 12.10 7.98
C ASP A 64 -20.89 11.37 9.25
N THR A 65 -20.17 10.33 9.70
CA THR A 65 -20.48 9.58 10.91
C THR A 65 -19.25 9.43 11.82
N THR A 66 -19.46 8.87 13.02
CA THR A 66 -18.42 8.68 14.03
C THR A 66 -18.44 7.26 14.61
N GLY A 67 -17.43 6.93 15.41
CA GLY A 67 -17.28 5.62 16.04
C GLY A 67 -16.23 4.74 15.37
N LEU A 68 -15.95 3.61 16.03
CA LEU A 68 -14.96 2.63 15.58
C LEU A 68 -15.59 1.62 14.63
N ILE A 69 -14.93 1.34 13.51
CA ILE A 69 -15.42 0.42 12.47
C ILE A 69 -15.69 -0.97 13.07
N ARG A 70 -14.76 -1.47 13.88
CA ARG A 70 -14.85 -2.81 14.51
C ARG A 70 -16.03 -2.97 15.48
N GLU A 71 -16.68 -1.87 15.88
CA GLU A 71 -17.76 -1.84 16.87
C GLU A 71 -19.13 -1.63 16.22
N LYS A 72 -19.18 -1.38 14.90
CA LYS A 72 -20.40 -1.12 14.13
C LYS A 72 -20.68 -2.22 13.12
N ASN A 73 -21.96 -2.52 12.90
CA ASN A 73 -22.35 -3.39 11.80
C ASN A 73 -22.20 -2.63 10.48
N TRP A 74 -21.91 -3.33 9.41
CA TRP A 74 -21.98 -2.76 8.08
C TRP A 74 -23.43 -2.51 7.70
N TYR A 75 -24.25 -3.57 7.79
CA TYR A 75 -25.67 -3.51 7.48
C TYR A 75 -26.40 -2.74 8.59
N GLY A 76 -27.17 -1.72 8.19
CA GLY A 76 -27.90 -0.84 9.10
C GLY A 76 -27.11 0.35 9.67
N ASP A 77 -25.81 0.24 9.97
CA ASP A 77 -25.04 1.37 10.55
C ASP A 77 -24.13 2.10 9.54
N MET A 78 -23.47 1.39 8.62
CA MET A 78 -22.40 1.97 7.80
C MET A 78 -22.66 1.97 6.27
N GLU A 79 -23.53 1.10 5.76
CA GLU A 79 -23.73 0.93 4.30
C GLU A 79 -24.22 2.19 3.56
N HIS A 80 -24.78 3.16 4.29
CA HIS A 80 -25.27 4.42 3.75
C HIS A 80 -24.39 5.63 4.10
N VAL A 81 -23.30 5.44 4.84
CA VAL A 81 -22.35 6.49 5.20
C VAL A 81 -21.74 7.12 3.95
N ARG A 82 -21.43 8.42 4.03
CA ARG A 82 -20.83 9.18 2.93
C ARG A 82 -19.58 9.90 3.37
N THR A 83 -18.67 10.10 2.43
CA THR A 83 -17.48 10.92 2.65
C THR A 83 -17.85 12.39 2.86
N THR A 84 -17.10 13.11 3.68
CA THR A 84 -17.25 14.57 3.85
C THR A 84 -16.61 15.35 2.71
N LYS A 85 -15.44 14.89 2.23
CA LYS A 85 -14.83 15.39 1.01
C LYS A 85 -15.70 15.02 -0.19
N ARG A 86 -15.85 15.97 -1.11
CA ARG A 86 -16.44 15.76 -2.44
C ARG A 86 -15.32 15.53 -3.47
N GLY A 87 -15.57 14.68 -4.44
CA GLY A 87 -14.66 14.51 -5.58
C GLY A 87 -14.66 15.72 -6.49
N SER A 88 -13.79 15.69 -7.51
CA SER A 88 -13.80 16.67 -8.61
C SER A 88 -15.12 16.68 -9.39
N ASP A 89 -15.90 15.61 -9.28
CA ASP A 89 -17.28 15.49 -9.78
C ASP A 89 -18.33 16.19 -8.89
N GLY A 90 -17.90 16.79 -7.77
CA GLY A 90 -18.76 17.45 -6.80
C GLY A 90 -19.57 16.51 -5.90
N LYS A 91 -19.33 15.19 -5.93
CA LYS A 91 -20.13 14.21 -5.19
C LYS A 91 -19.40 13.66 -3.99
N THR A 92 -20.15 13.40 -2.92
CA THR A 92 -19.71 12.54 -1.83
C THR A 92 -19.82 11.08 -2.28
N GLN A 93 -19.02 10.21 -1.68
CA GLN A 93 -18.88 8.82 -2.12
C GLN A 93 -19.24 7.86 -0.97
N PRO A 94 -19.73 6.65 -1.26
CA PRO A 94 -19.87 5.58 -0.27
C PRO A 94 -18.49 5.03 0.14
N ILE A 95 -18.44 4.36 1.29
CA ILE A 95 -17.31 3.51 1.66
C ILE A 95 -17.36 2.23 0.81
N PRO A 96 -16.30 1.85 0.07
CA PRO A 96 -16.27 0.59 -0.67
C PRO A 96 -16.11 -0.62 0.28
N THR A 97 -16.80 -1.71 -0.05
CA THR A 97 -16.48 -3.03 0.49
C THR A 97 -15.33 -3.64 -0.31
N PHE A 98 -14.62 -4.62 0.26
CA PHE A 98 -13.60 -5.38 -0.45
C PHE A 98 -14.17 -6.11 -1.67
N VAL A 99 -15.40 -6.62 -1.57
CA VAL A 99 -16.14 -7.22 -2.70
C VAL A 99 -16.25 -6.23 -3.86
N ALA A 100 -16.78 -5.02 -3.60
CA ALA A 100 -16.95 -4.02 -4.64
C ALA A 100 -15.62 -3.56 -5.25
N THR A 101 -14.55 -3.52 -4.45
CA THR A 101 -13.19 -3.21 -4.94
C THR A 101 -12.64 -4.34 -5.80
N VAL A 102 -12.84 -5.60 -5.43
CA VAL A 102 -12.45 -6.76 -6.24
C VAL A 102 -13.23 -6.79 -7.55
N ASP A 103 -14.54 -6.52 -7.53
CA ASP A 103 -15.37 -6.45 -8.73
C ASP A 103 -14.86 -5.35 -9.68
N LEU A 104 -14.46 -4.18 -9.16
CA LEU A 104 -13.81 -3.13 -9.95
C LEU A 104 -12.52 -3.62 -10.60
N LEU A 105 -11.68 -4.35 -9.86
CA LEU A 105 -10.39 -4.88 -10.34
C LEU A 105 -10.53 -6.03 -11.33
N MET A 106 -11.67 -6.71 -11.35
CA MET A 106 -11.97 -7.83 -12.26
C MET A 106 -12.62 -7.38 -13.58
N GLN A 107 -12.97 -6.10 -13.71
CA GLN A 107 -13.37 -5.55 -15.01
C GLN A 107 -12.24 -5.72 -16.02
N GLU A 108 -12.58 -6.10 -17.27
CA GLU A 108 -11.60 -6.44 -18.30
C GLU A 108 -10.57 -5.32 -18.54
N SER A 109 -11.03 -4.06 -18.56
CA SER A 109 -10.18 -2.87 -18.70
C SER A 109 -9.22 -2.65 -17.52
N HIS A 110 -9.45 -3.28 -16.37
CA HIS A 110 -8.69 -3.06 -15.12
C HIS A 110 -7.81 -4.27 -14.74
N LYS A 111 -7.82 -5.36 -15.52
CA LYS A 111 -7.01 -6.56 -15.25
C LYS A 111 -5.49 -6.31 -15.27
N HIS A 112 -5.04 -5.17 -15.78
CA HIS A 112 -3.62 -4.76 -15.74
C HIS A 112 -3.19 -4.16 -14.39
N VAL A 113 -4.12 -3.79 -13.52
CA VAL A 113 -3.89 -3.01 -12.29
C VAL A 113 -3.51 -3.93 -11.13
N LYS A 114 -2.44 -3.59 -10.41
CA LYS A 114 -2.06 -4.22 -9.14
C LYS A 114 -2.83 -3.62 -7.97
N PHE A 115 -3.12 -4.43 -6.95
CA PHE A 115 -3.79 -3.97 -5.74
C PHE A 115 -2.91 -4.18 -4.51
N ASN A 116 -2.39 -3.10 -3.95
CA ASN A 116 -1.67 -3.12 -2.68
C ASN A 116 -2.63 -2.86 -1.53
N VAL A 117 -2.75 -3.84 -0.63
CA VAL A 117 -3.70 -3.83 0.47
C VAL A 117 -2.96 -3.59 1.77
N ASP A 118 -3.06 -2.40 2.34
CA ASP A 118 -2.52 -2.07 3.65
C ASP A 118 -3.35 -2.71 4.78
N VAL A 119 -2.75 -3.72 5.43
CA VAL A 119 -3.33 -4.47 6.54
C VAL A 119 -3.08 -3.74 7.85
N LYS A 120 -4.13 -3.09 8.36
CA LYS A 120 -4.08 -2.33 9.60
C LYS A 120 -3.95 -3.24 10.83
N VAL A 121 -3.12 -2.81 11.79
CA VAL A 121 -2.75 -3.60 12.98
C VAL A 121 -3.94 -3.94 13.89
N GLN A 122 -5.02 -3.17 13.81
CA GLN A 122 -6.26 -3.36 14.57
C GLN A 122 -7.04 -4.61 14.14
N ASN A 123 -6.75 -5.17 12.97
CA ASN A 123 -7.43 -6.37 12.49
C ASN A 123 -6.97 -7.63 13.23
N GLU A 124 -7.91 -8.57 13.37
CA GLU A 124 -7.63 -9.95 13.77
C GLU A 124 -7.20 -10.76 12.53
N PRO A 125 -5.95 -11.28 12.48
CA PRO A 125 -5.37 -11.83 11.26
C PRO A 125 -6.17 -12.99 10.63
N ASP A 126 -6.50 -14.01 11.42
CA ASP A 126 -7.24 -15.18 10.92
C ASP A 126 -8.62 -14.79 10.37
N ARG A 127 -9.31 -13.89 11.07
CA ARG A 127 -10.63 -13.38 10.67
C ARG A 127 -10.54 -12.61 9.35
N LEU A 128 -9.63 -11.63 9.27
CA LEU A 128 -9.47 -10.82 8.07
C LEU A 128 -9.12 -11.67 6.86
N PHE A 129 -8.10 -12.54 6.97
CA PHE A 129 -7.62 -13.29 5.81
C PHE A 129 -8.56 -14.41 5.39
N THR A 130 -9.36 -14.97 6.31
CA THR A 130 -10.48 -15.87 5.93
C THR A 130 -11.49 -15.13 5.07
N LEU A 131 -11.95 -13.95 5.50
CA LEU A 131 -12.93 -13.15 4.75
C LEU A 131 -12.38 -12.70 3.38
N MET A 132 -11.12 -12.26 3.33
CA MET A 132 -10.49 -11.89 2.07
C MET A 132 -10.34 -13.09 1.13
N ARG A 133 -9.92 -14.26 1.64
CA ARG A 133 -9.81 -15.49 0.86
C ARG A 133 -11.14 -15.82 0.21
N ASP A 134 -12.22 -15.84 1.00
CA ASP A 134 -13.55 -16.23 0.51
C ASP A 134 -14.03 -15.30 -0.63
N VAL A 135 -13.74 -14.00 -0.55
CA VAL A 135 -14.03 -13.04 -1.64
C VAL A 135 -13.15 -13.28 -2.87
N ILE A 136 -11.85 -13.51 -2.68
CA ILE A 136 -10.90 -13.71 -3.80
C ILE A 136 -11.22 -15.00 -4.54
N THR A 137 -11.40 -16.11 -3.84
CA THR A 137 -11.60 -17.43 -4.45
C THR A 137 -12.99 -17.61 -5.05
N ALA A 138 -13.93 -16.71 -4.75
CA ALA A 138 -15.24 -16.67 -5.40
C ALA A 138 -15.18 -16.09 -6.83
N GLN A 139 -14.10 -15.40 -7.21
CA GLN A 139 -13.97 -14.80 -8.54
C GLN A 139 -13.54 -15.85 -9.59
N PRO A 140 -14.02 -15.76 -10.84
CA PRO A 140 -13.57 -16.64 -11.91
C PRO A 140 -12.08 -16.43 -12.19
N ASN A 141 -11.35 -17.52 -12.47
CA ASN A 141 -9.92 -17.50 -12.80
C ASN A 141 -9.06 -16.73 -11.78
N TRP A 142 -9.48 -16.66 -10.51
CA TRP A 142 -8.83 -15.84 -9.50
C TRP A 142 -7.33 -16.14 -9.36
N GLU A 143 -6.92 -17.41 -9.54
CA GLU A 143 -5.53 -17.85 -9.44
C GLU A 143 -4.61 -17.17 -10.47
N THR A 144 -5.12 -16.93 -11.68
CA THR A 144 -4.33 -16.36 -12.79
C THR A 144 -4.63 -14.88 -13.01
N GLU A 145 -5.86 -14.44 -12.76
CA GLU A 145 -6.33 -13.10 -13.10
C GLU A 145 -6.42 -12.16 -11.91
N LEU A 146 -6.44 -12.63 -10.65
CA LEU A 146 -6.61 -11.77 -9.47
C LEU A 146 -5.47 -11.90 -8.47
N ALA A 147 -5.25 -13.09 -7.92
CA ALA A 147 -4.26 -13.36 -6.89
C ALA A 147 -2.85 -12.82 -7.22
N PRO A 148 -2.30 -12.97 -8.44
CA PRO A 148 -0.97 -12.46 -8.78
C PRO A 148 -0.85 -10.93 -8.73
N ARG A 149 -1.98 -10.22 -8.73
CA ARG A 149 -2.05 -8.75 -8.70
C ARG A 149 -2.23 -8.19 -7.30
N ILE A 150 -2.60 -9.02 -6.32
CA ILE A 150 -2.80 -8.58 -4.93
C ILE A 150 -1.47 -8.64 -4.18
N ILE A 151 -1.18 -7.61 -3.39
CA ILE A 151 0.02 -7.51 -2.55
C ILE A 151 -0.41 -7.07 -1.16
N LEU A 152 -0.15 -7.88 -0.13
CA LEU A 152 -0.46 -7.52 1.26
C LEU A 152 0.65 -6.65 1.85
N GLY A 153 0.32 -5.44 2.27
CA GLY A 153 1.18 -4.54 3.05
C GLY A 153 1.01 -4.81 4.54
N LEU A 154 2.05 -5.35 5.18
CA LEU A 154 2.00 -5.73 6.60
C LEU A 154 2.76 -4.73 7.48
N TRP A 155 2.05 -4.05 8.37
CA TRP A 155 2.66 -3.21 9.42
C TRP A 155 3.29 -4.02 10.56
N HIS A 156 2.78 -5.23 10.82
CA HIS A 156 3.10 -6.00 12.01
C HIS A 156 3.41 -7.48 11.68
N PRO A 157 4.44 -8.10 12.27
CA PRO A 157 4.81 -9.49 11.98
C PRO A 157 3.71 -10.52 12.31
N LYS A 158 2.80 -10.17 13.23
CA LYS A 158 1.63 -11.01 13.60
C LYS A 158 0.79 -11.48 12.40
N PHE A 159 0.84 -10.76 11.28
CA PHE A 159 0.08 -11.10 10.08
C PHE A 159 0.80 -12.07 9.15
N ILE A 160 2.11 -12.30 9.30
CA ILE A 160 2.90 -13.10 8.34
C ILE A 160 2.42 -14.56 8.32
N VAL A 161 2.34 -15.21 9.48
CA VAL A 161 1.94 -16.62 9.57
C VAL A 161 0.49 -16.82 9.11
N PRO A 162 -0.49 -16.03 9.58
CA PRO A 162 -1.86 -16.10 9.08
C PRO A 162 -1.97 -15.82 7.56
N ALA A 163 -1.23 -14.84 7.03
CA ALA A 163 -1.25 -14.57 5.58
C ALA A 163 -0.76 -15.78 4.79
N LYS A 164 0.36 -16.40 5.18
CA LYS A 164 0.87 -17.63 4.55
C LYS A 164 -0.08 -18.82 4.71
N LYS A 165 -0.86 -18.88 5.80
CA LYS A 165 -1.84 -19.94 6.04
C LYS A 165 -3.07 -19.83 5.12
N TYR A 166 -3.66 -18.64 5.02
CA TYR A 166 -4.96 -18.46 4.32
C TYR A 166 -4.83 -17.95 2.89
N LEU A 167 -3.72 -17.28 2.56
CA LEU A 167 -3.47 -16.61 1.28
C LEU A 167 -2.04 -16.94 0.76
N PRO A 168 -1.61 -18.22 0.68
CA PRO A 168 -0.23 -18.58 0.37
C PRO A 168 0.26 -18.14 -1.02
N TRP A 169 -0.67 -17.85 -1.92
CA TRP A 169 -0.41 -17.39 -3.30
C TRP A 169 -0.27 -15.86 -3.42
N ILE A 170 -0.54 -15.10 -2.35
CA ILE A 170 -0.47 -13.63 -2.38
C ILE A 170 0.91 -13.14 -1.98
N GLN A 171 1.47 -12.23 -2.77
CA GLN A 171 2.76 -11.62 -2.48
C GLN A 171 2.69 -10.80 -1.18
N LEU A 172 3.66 -11.00 -0.29
CA LEU A 172 3.78 -10.23 0.94
C LEU A 172 4.75 -9.06 0.77
N SER A 173 4.36 -7.92 1.32
CA SER A 173 5.22 -6.75 1.48
C SER A 173 5.16 -6.24 2.92
N HIS A 174 6.24 -5.62 3.38
CA HIS A 174 6.21 -4.86 4.63
C HIS A 174 5.95 -3.39 4.32
N ILE A 175 4.92 -2.82 4.94
CA ILE A 175 4.68 -1.38 4.96
C ILE A 175 5.16 -0.77 6.28
N GLY A 176 5.96 0.30 6.21
CA GLY A 176 6.65 0.80 7.39
C GLY A 176 7.41 2.11 7.22
N MET A 177 7.97 2.58 8.33
CA MET A 177 8.83 3.78 8.38
C MET A 177 10.27 3.47 8.83
N SER A 178 10.67 2.19 8.83
CA SER A 178 11.98 1.78 9.34
C SER A 178 12.62 0.66 8.53
N PRO A 179 13.71 0.96 7.80
CA PRO A 179 14.56 -0.05 7.20
C PRO A 179 15.16 -1.03 8.20
N ARG A 180 15.27 -0.67 9.49
CA ARG A 180 15.74 -1.60 10.53
C ARG A 180 14.68 -2.66 10.82
N VAL A 181 13.43 -2.25 11.06
CA VAL A 181 12.30 -3.18 11.29
C VAL A 181 12.09 -4.08 10.08
N ALA A 182 12.17 -3.52 8.87
CA ALA A 182 12.09 -4.27 7.62
C ALA A 182 13.10 -5.44 7.56
N ARG A 183 14.38 -5.16 7.87
CA ARG A 183 15.43 -6.18 7.91
C ARG A 183 15.20 -7.21 9.00
N GLU A 184 14.83 -6.75 10.18
CA GLU A 184 14.82 -7.60 11.38
C GLU A 184 13.65 -8.58 11.40
N PHE A 185 12.47 -8.17 10.92
CA PHE A 185 11.24 -8.93 11.10
C PHE A 185 10.57 -9.38 9.80
N PHE A 186 10.87 -8.75 8.66
CA PHE A 186 10.13 -8.98 7.41
C PHE A 186 11.01 -9.50 6.26
N TRP A 187 12.34 -9.41 6.37
CA TRP A 187 13.25 -9.70 5.26
C TRP A 187 13.07 -11.08 4.64
N GLU A 188 12.92 -12.10 5.47
CA GLU A 188 12.79 -13.50 5.04
C GLU A 188 11.38 -13.83 4.51
N SER A 189 10.37 -13.00 4.82
CA SER A 189 8.97 -13.30 4.49
C SER A 189 8.37 -12.40 3.43
N CYS A 190 9.04 -11.31 3.07
CA CYS A 190 8.55 -10.33 2.09
C CYS A 190 9.50 -10.20 0.90
N ASP A 191 8.90 -10.09 -0.28
CA ASP A 191 9.60 -9.84 -1.56
C ASP A 191 9.65 -8.35 -1.91
N ALA A 192 8.85 -7.55 -1.21
CA ALA A 192 8.77 -6.12 -1.42
C ALA A 192 8.68 -5.34 -0.10
N PHE A 193 9.14 -4.08 -0.11
CA PHE A 193 9.05 -3.17 1.02
C PHE A 193 8.43 -1.85 0.57
N SER A 194 7.30 -1.50 1.18
CA SER A 194 6.60 -0.22 1.00
C SER A 194 6.99 0.73 2.13
N LEU A 195 7.99 1.57 1.92
CA LEU A 195 8.54 2.41 2.99
C LEU A 195 8.23 3.88 2.80
N SER A 196 8.09 4.61 3.92
CA SER A 196 7.93 6.05 3.84
C SER A 196 9.15 6.70 3.19
N PHE A 197 8.95 7.67 2.30
CA PHE A 197 10.02 8.34 1.55
C PHE A 197 11.15 8.85 2.47
N PRO A 198 10.86 9.55 3.59
CA PRO A 198 11.91 10.06 4.46
C PRO A 198 12.75 8.96 5.12
N SER A 199 12.18 7.78 5.38
CA SER A 199 12.91 6.67 6.01
C SER A 199 14.04 6.13 5.12
N LEU A 200 13.95 6.38 3.81
CA LEU A 200 14.95 5.98 2.83
C LEU A 200 16.03 7.05 2.62
N LEU A 201 15.84 8.30 3.04
CA LEU A 201 16.83 9.37 2.78
C LEU A 201 18.17 9.16 3.51
N SER A 202 18.14 8.55 4.69
CA SER A 202 19.32 8.38 5.55
C SER A 202 20.36 7.41 4.96
N ALA A 203 21.59 7.42 5.47
CA ALA A 203 22.62 6.43 5.11
C ALA A 203 22.15 4.98 5.35
N GLY A 204 21.35 4.74 6.40
CA GLY A 204 20.73 3.44 6.66
C GLY A 204 19.68 3.05 5.62
N GLY A 205 18.94 4.03 5.11
CA GLY A 205 18.00 3.89 3.99
C GLY A 205 18.70 3.65 2.66
N GLU A 206 19.79 4.36 2.38
CA GLU A 206 20.62 4.10 1.19
C GLU A 206 21.23 2.69 1.21
N LYS A 207 21.78 2.27 2.36
CA LYS A 207 22.26 0.90 2.54
C LYS A 207 21.14 -0.11 2.27
N PHE A 208 19.92 0.16 2.77
CA PHE A 208 18.77 -0.70 2.55
C PHE A 208 18.40 -0.83 1.08
N ARG A 209 18.42 0.27 0.32
CA ARG A 209 18.18 0.24 -1.13
C ARG A 209 19.18 -0.64 -1.86
N ARG A 210 20.47 -0.54 -1.51
CA ARG A 210 21.52 -1.39 -2.10
C ARG A 210 21.32 -2.86 -1.77
N GLU A 211 20.96 -3.18 -0.52
CA GLU A 211 20.67 -4.55 -0.08
C GLU A 211 19.45 -5.12 -0.82
N CYS A 212 18.36 -4.37 -0.96
CA CYS A 212 17.18 -4.82 -1.71
C CYS A 212 17.52 -5.09 -3.17
N LYS A 213 18.26 -4.17 -3.83
CA LYS A 213 18.71 -4.36 -5.20
C LYS A 213 19.58 -5.62 -5.35
N ALA A 214 20.51 -5.86 -4.44
CA ALA A 214 21.37 -7.03 -4.47
C ALA A 214 20.60 -8.34 -4.25
N ALA A 215 19.54 -8.31 -3.44
CA ALA A 215 18.70 -9.46 -3.13
C ALA A 215 17.49 -9.64 -4.07
N GLY A 216 17.34 -8.80 -5.10
CA GLY A 216 16.18 -8.82 -5.99
C GLY A 216 14.85 -8.43 -5.34
N LYS A 217 14.89 -7.79 -4.16
CA LYS A 217 13.69 -7.35 -3.43
C LYS A 217 13.21 -5.99 -3.96
N LYS A 218 11.89 -5.85 -4.08
CA LYS A 218 11.25 -4.65 -4.63
C LYS A 218 11.13 -3.55 -3.57
N ILE A 219 11.26 -2.30 -3.98
CA ILE A 219 11.00 -1.13 -3.13
C ILE A 219 9.86 -0.33 -3.71
N MET A 220 8.89 -0.02 -2.87
CA MET A 220 7.79 0.90 -3.14
C MET A 220 7.89 2.03 -2.13
N VAL A 221 7.55 3.25 -2.52
CA VAL A 221 7.75 4.42 -1.67
C VAL A 221 6.51 5.28 -1.57
N TRP A 222 6.15 5.67 -0.35
CA TRP A 222 4.96 6.46 -0.04
C TRP A 222 5.23 7.57 0.98
N THR A 223 4.37 8.55 1.15
CA THR A 223 3.51 9.09 0.09
C THR A 223 4.33 10.16 -0.62
N VAL A 224 4.50 10.02 -1.93
CA VAL A 224 5.39 10.89 -2.72
C VAL A 224 4.53 11.76 -3.63
N ASN A 225 4.33 13.01 -3.22
CA ASN A 225 3.43 13.94 -3.93
C ASN A 225 4.18 15.11 -4.56
N ARG A 226 5.47 15.31 -4.22
CA ARG A 226 6.23 16.43 -4.76
C ARG A 226 7.14 15.98 -5.89
N ARG A 227 7.24 16.81 -6.92
CA ARG A 227 8.06 16.57 -8.11
C ARG A 227 9.49 16.20 -7.75
N GLU A 228 10.11 16.91 -6.81
CA GLU A 228 11.48 16.64 -6.38
C GLU A 228 11.65 15.32 -5.63
N GLU A 229 10.64 14.89 -4.86
CA GLU A 229 10.60 13.57 -4.23
C GLU A 229 10.44 12.46 -5.28
N MET A 230 9.58 12.68 -6.30
CA MET A 230 9.40 11.75 -7.42
C MET A 230 10.70 11.56 -8.21
N ILE A 231 11.39 12.65 -8.56
CA ILE A 231 12.70 12.60 -9.23
C ILE A 231 13.72 11.85 -8.36
N GLU A 232 13.72 12.07 -7.05
CA GLU A 232 14.63 11.39 -6.16
C GLU A 232 14.31 9.88 -6.01
N ALA A 233 13.03 9.52 -5.97
CA ALA A 233 12.60 8.12 -6.01
C ALA A 233 13.02 7.42 -7.32
N VAL A 234 12.97 8.13 -8.46
CA VAL A 234 13.51 7.65 -9.73
C VAL A 234 15.02 7.41 -9.64
N ARG A 235 15.79 8.35 -9.08
CA ARG A 235 17.25 8.19 -8.88
C ARG A 235 17.59 7.00 -7.99
N TRP A 236 16.71 6.66 -7.06
CA TRP A 236 16.86 5.49 -6.20
C TRP A 236 16.58 4.17 -6.91
N GLY A 237 15.92 4.19 -8.07
CA GLY A 237 15.51 3.00 -8.80
C GLY A 237 14.45 2.19 -8.04
N VAL A 238 13.50 2.86 -7.38
CA VAL A 238 12.34 2.17 -6.75
C VAL A 238 11.45 1.55 -7.83
N ASN A 239 10.67 0.53 -7.46
CA ASN A 239 9.77 -0.16 -8.37
C ASN A 239 8.43 0.56 -8.53
N ALA A 240 7.92 1.20 -7.49
CA ALA A 240 6.66 1.94 -7.54
C ALA A 240 6.70 3.20 -6.66
N ILE A 241 6.02 4.24 -7.13
CA ILE A 241 5.75 5.47 -6.39
C ILE A 241 4.26 5.45 -6.02
N LEU A 242 3.98 5.47 -4.72
CA LEU A 242 2.63 5.64 -4.20
C LEU A 242 2.36 7.13 -3.98
N THR A 243 1.36 7.66 -4.68
CA THR A 243 1.09 9.11 -4.75
C THR A 243 -0.40 9.41 -4.70
N ASP A 244 -0.77 10.53 -4.08
CA ASP A 244 -2.14 11.06 -4.09
C ASP A 244 -2.44 11.78 -5.42
N VAL A 245 -1.40 12.17 -6.16
CA VAL A 245 -1.42 12.96 -7.39
C VAL A 245 -0.92 12.13 -8.58
N THR A 246 -1.69 11.12 -8.95
CA THR A 246 -1.38 10.16 -10.03
C THR A 246 -1.03 10.83 -11.36
N GLN A 247 -1.81 11.83 -11.79
CA GLN A 247 -1.54 12.58 -13.03
C GLN A 247 -0.18 13.31 -13.01
N ASP A 248 0.20 13.91 -11.88
CA ASP A 248 1.45 14.66 -11.75
C ASP A 248 2.65 13.72 -11.93
N TRP A 249 2.60 12.52 -11.34
CA TRP A 249 3.64 11.52 -11.53
C TRP A 249 3.69 11.02 -12.98
N LEU A 250 2.55 10.69 -13.58
CA LEU A 250 2.50 10.18 -14.96
C LEU A 250 2.99 11.21 -15.99
N MET A 251 2.68 12.49 -15.76
CA MET A 251 3.20 13.61 -16.57
C MET A 251 4.72 13.74 -16.42
N LEU A 252 5.23 13.76 -15.19
CA LEU A 252 6.67 13.81 -14.92
C LEU A 252 7.39 12.58 -15.50
N ARG A 253 6.82 11.38 -15.39
CA ARG A 253 7.37 10.14 -15.94
C ARG A 253 7.51 10.24 -17.45
N SER A 254 6.51 10.79 -18.13
CA SER A 254 6.53 11.05 -19.58
C SER A 254 7.58 12.11 -19.97
N GLU A 255 7.84 13.11 -19.11
CA GLU A 255 8.95 14.05 -19.30
C GLU A 255 10.32 13.38 -19.14
N LEU A 256 10.49 12.55 -18.11
CA LEU A 256 11.72 11.80 -17.84
C LEU A 256 12.05 10.80 -18.95
N GLN A 257 11.04 10.18 -19.56
CA GLN A 257 11.22 9.29 -20.72
C GLN A 257 11.70 10.04 -21.96
N ARG A 258 11.19 11.27 -22.18
CA ARG A 258 11.57 12.11 -23.32
C ARG A 258 12.97 12.70 -23.16
N ASP A 259 13.27 13.24 -21.98
CA ASP A 259 14.57 13.85 -21.68
C ASP A 259 14.87 13.77 -20.18
N TYR A 260 15.52 12.68 -19.78
CA TYR A 260 15.87 12.43 -18.38
C TYR A 260 16.74 13.54 -17.80
N THR A 261 17.77 13.99 -18.53
CA THR A 261 18.72 15.00 -18.04
C THR A 261 18.02 16.32 -17.75
N LYS A 262 17.14 16.76 -18.65
CA LYS A 262 16.38 18.01 -18.47
C LYS A 262 15.29 17.88 -17.42
N ALA A 263 14.50 16.80 -17.44
CA ALA A 263 13.37 16.65 -16.52
C ALA A 263 13.82 16.38 -15.08
N SER A 264 14.98 15.74 -14.90
CA SER A 264 15.62 15.53 -13.59
C SER A 264 16.61 16.64 -13.20
N ALA A 265 16.75 17.68 -14.02
CA ALA A 265 17.58 18.83 -13.72
C ALA A 265 17.00 19.56 -12.49
N GLY A 266 17.88 19.84 -11.53
CA GLY A 266 17.48 20.45 -10.28
C GLY A 266 18.37 19.99 -9.14
N SER A 267 18.55 20.87 -8.16
CA SER A 267 19.35 20.55 -7.00
C SER A 267 18.60 19.61 -6.05
N ARG A 268 19.37 18.81 -5.33
CA ARG A 268 18.93 18.05 -4.15
C ARG A 268 18.71 18.94 -2.92
N TRP A 269 18.80 20.27 -3.05
CA TRP A 269 18.62 21.25 -1.96
C TRP A 269 17.31 21.07 -1.18
N PHE A 270 16.28 20.50 -1.79
CA PHE A 270 15.02 20.19 -1.12
C PHE A 270 15.20 19.26 0.10
N LEU A 271 16.24 18.42 0.14
CA LEU A 271 16.53 17.54 1.27
C LEU A 271 16.78 18.29 2.60
N TRP A 272 17.05 19.60 2.52
CA TRP A 272 17.27 20.45 3.69
C TRP A 272 16.13 21.44 3.96
N THR A 273 15.09 21.48 3.12
CA THR A 273 14.00 22.47 3.23
C THR A 273 12.87 22.05 4.17
N ARG A 274 12.81 20.78 4.60
CA ARG A 274 11.76 20.27 5.48
C ARG A 274 12.32 19.54 6.68
N LEU A 275 11.80 19.88 7.87
CA LEU A 275 12.11 19.21 9.13
C LEU A 275 11.84 17.70 9.07
N ASP A 276 10.87 17.28 8.27
CA ASP A 276 10.55 15.87 8.04
C ASP A 276 11.72 15.07 7.45
N TYR A 277 12.74 15.67 6.86
CA TYR A 277 13.88 14.93 6.32
C TYR A 277 15.00 14.70 7.32
N TYR A 278 14.93 15.32 8.49
CA TYR A 278 15.97 15.26 9.50
C TYR A 278 15.80 14.00 10.35
N TYR A 279 16.92 13.33 10.61
CA TYR A 279 16.97 12.05 11.32
C TYR A 279 16.21 12.08 12.65
N ILE A 280 16.32 13.15 13.44
CA ILE A 280 15.70 13.22 14.77
C ILE A 280 14.17 13.23 14.70
N ILE A 281 13.60 13.91 13.69
CA ILE A 281 12.16 13.96 13.44
C ILE A 281 11.69 12.59 12.96
N GLN A 282 12.43 11.97 12.06
CA GLN A 282 12.13 10.63 11.56
C GLN A 282 12.22 9.57 12.65
N PHE A 283 13.24 9.64 13.50
CA PHE A 283 13.40 8.75 14.64
C PHE A 283 12.21 8.87 15.61
N LYS A 284 11.78 10.09 15.94
CA LYS A 284 10.60 10.30 16.79
C LYS A 284 9.34 9.73 16.14
N LYS A 285 9.07 10.03 14.88
CA LYS A 285 7.91 9.50 14.15
C LYS A 285 7.91 7.97 14.12
N TRP A 286 9.05 7.37 13.83
CA TRP A 286 9.23 5.92 13.89
C TRP A 286 8.97 5.37 15.29
N ALA A 287 9.57 5.96 16.34
CA ALA A 287 9.41 5.48 17.71
C ALA A 287 7.95 5.56 18.19
N ASP A 288 7.28 6.66 17.89
CA ASP A 288 5.85 6.86 18.20
C ASP A 288 5.00 5.82 17.46
N GLN A 289 5.24 5.61 16.16
CA GLN A 289 4.52 4.60 15.37
C GLN A 289 4.79 3.17 15.86
N HIS A 290 6.05 2.81 16.11
CA HIS A 290 6.41 1.48 16.58
C HIS A 290 5.77 1.19 17.93
N SER A 291 5.78 2.16 18.85
CA SER A 291 5.08 2.07 20.13
C SER A 291 3.57 1.87 19.96
N GLN A 292 2.92 2.58 19.04
CA GLN A 292 1.49 2.35 18.76
C GLN A 292 1.22 0.97 18.15
N LEU A 293 2.06 0.50 17.22
CA LEU A 293 1.95 -0.83 16.63
C LEU A 293 2.10 -1.91 17.71
N GLU A 294 3.05 -1.77 18.63
CA GLU A 294 3.23 -2.73 19.72
C GLU A 294 2.10 -2.68 20.76
N LYS A 295 1.58 -1.47 21.04
CA LYS A 295 0.44 -1.28 21.95
C LYS A 295 -0.81 -2.01 21.46
N VAL A 296 -1.02 -2.07 20.14
CA VAL A 296 -2.20 -2.70 19.54
C VAL A 296 -1.95 -4.16 19.15
N GLY A 297 -0.79 -4.46 18.56
CA GLY A 297 -0.46 -5.76 17.98
C GLY A 297 0.35 -6.69 18.88
N GLY A 298 0.79 -6.20 20.05
CA GLY A 298 1.78 -6.88 20.89
C GLY A 298 3.21 -6.61 20.44
N ARG A 299 4.20 -7.11 21.18
CA ARG A 299 5.62 -6.92 20.81
C ARG A 299 5.93 -7.54 19.46
N PHE A 300 6.84 -6.91 18.72
CA PHE A 300 7.33 -7.49 17.47
C PHE A 300 8.10 -8.77 17.79
N GLN A 301 7.72 -9.86 17.14
CA GLN A 301 8.38 -11.15 17.26
C GLN A 301 8.83 -11.60 15.87
N LYS A 302 10.03 -12.18 15.80
CA LYS A 302 10.49 -12.83 14.57
C LYS A 302 9.63 -14.06 14.32
N VAL A 303 9.31 -14.29 13.05
CA VAL A 303 8.73 -15.56 12.63
C VAL A 303 9.84 -16.60 12.68
N LEU A 304 9.78 -17.51 13.66
CA LEU A 304 10.73 -18.59 13.82
C LEU A 304 10.26 -19.81 13.02
N GLY A 305 11.12 -20.34 12.13
CA GLY A 305 10.92 -21.62 11.46
C GLY A 305 10.14 -21.54 10.15
N THR A 306 10.62 -22.30 9.16
CA THR A 306 9.91 -22.62 7.93
C THR A 306 8.58 -23.26 8.29
N LEU A 307 7.47 -22.59 8.01
CA LEU A 307 6.22 -23.30 7.74
C LEU A 307 6.52 -24.22 6.57
N GLU A 308 6.59 -25.53 6.82
CA GLU A 308 6.55 -26.53 5.76
C GLU A 308 5.29 -26.22 4.93
N LEU A 309 5.50 -25.68 3.73
CA LEU A 309 4.43 -25.53 2.76
C LEU A 309 3.89 -26.95 2.52
N PRO A 310 2.57 -27.18 2.56
CA PRO A 310 2.04 -28.47 2.18
C PRO A 310 2.56 -28.78 0.79
N SER A 311 3.20 -29.95 0.64
CA SER A 311 3.71 -30.43 -0.64
C SER A 311 2.62 -30.28 -1.69
N SER A 312 2.96 -29.68 -2.83
CA SER A 312 2.13 -29.63 -4.02
C SER A 312 1.94 -31.04 -4.58
N SER A 313 1.14 -31.85 -3.92
CA SER A 313 0.50 -33.02 -4.52
C SER A 313 -0.89 -32.57 -4.92
N LEU A 314 -1.02 -32.21 -6.20
CA LEU A 314 -2.16 -32.50 -7.09
C LEU A 314 -1.98 -31.65 -8.37
N ILE A 315 -1.03 -32.09 -9.20
CA ILE A 315 -1.18 -31.99 -10.65
C ILE A 315 -1.61 -33.38 -11.10
N SER A 316 -2.87 -33.51 -11.52
CA SER A 316 -3.34 -34.47 -12.51
C SER A 316 -4.61 -33.92 -13.15
#